data_AF-A0A2K8T6G4-F1
#
_entry.id   AF-A0A2K8T6G4-F1
#
_cell.length_a   1.000
_cell.length_b   1.000
_cell.length_c   1.000
_cell.angle_alpha   90.00
_cell.angle_beta   90.00
_cell.angle_gamma   90.00
#
_symmetry.space_group_name_H-M   'P 1'
#
loop_
_entity.id
_entity.type
_entity.pdbx_description
1 polymer ?
#
loop_
_entity_poly.entity_id
_entity_poly.type
_entity_poly.pdbx_seq_one_letter_code
_entity_poly.pdbx_strand_id
1 'polypeptide(L)'
;MTIIIYFHQSSYRNFKDYYTKHVCNFFAKYFPQLVSYNRFVELQKSALIPLCWYLHLRRGHSTGINFIDATSLEICLNPRAKRNRVFKGLANWGKSSVRWYFGFKLHLIINEKGEIISFMITPANVDDRNPDFSQDFRKEGSKTARMYVAKEF
;
A
#
# COMPACT_ATOMS: atom_id res chain seq x y z
N MET A 1 10.87 -3.45 -10.81
CA MET A 1 9.79 -2.54 -10.35
C MET A 1 8.72 -2.34 -11.43
N THR A 2 9.07 -1.86 -12.63
CA THR A 2 8.10 -1.52 -13.71
C THR A 2 7.14 -2.65 -14.08
N ILE A 3 7.64 -3.89 -14.22
CA ILE A 3 6.81 -5.07 -14.52
C ILE A 3 5.73 -5.29 -13.45
N ILE A 4 6.06 -5.07 -12.16
CA ILE A 4 5.12 -5.23 -11.05
C ILE A 4 4.06 -4.12 -11.09
N ILE A 5 4.46 -2.88 -11.37
CA ILE A 5 3.53 -1.75 -11.46
C ILE A 5 2.55 -1.95 -12.61
N TYR A 6 3.06 -2.32 -13.80
CA TYR A 6 2.23 -2.50 -14.98
C TYR A 6 1.24 -3.66 -14.83
N PHE A 7 1.56 -4.70 -14.04
CA PHE A 7 0.60 -5.76 -13.72
C PHE A 7 -0.74 -5.19 -13.22
N HIS A 8 -0.72 -4.20 -12.34
CA HIS A 8 -1.92 -3.58 -11.80
C HIS A 8 -2.73 -2.77 -12.83
N GLN A 9 -2.11 -2.39 -13.95
CA GLN A 9 -2.78 -1.72 -15.08
C GLN A 9 -3.15 -2.68 -16.21
N SER A 10 -2.61 -3.90 -16.20
CA SER A 10 -2.73 -4.87 -17.30
C SER A 10 -4.04 -5.68 -17.29
N SER A 11 -4.88 -5.53 -16.26
CA SER A 11 -6.13 -6.29 -16.07
C SER A 11 -5.97 -7.82 -15.92
N TYR A 12 -4.74 -8.33 -15.86
CA TYR A 12 -4.49 -9.74 -15.57
C TYR A 12 -4.83 -10.06 -14.11
N ARG A 13 -5.55 -11.17 -13.89
CA ARG A 13 -5.90 -11.63 -12.53
C ARG A 13 -4.76 -12.35 -11.82
N ASN A 14 -3.89 -12.99 -12.59
CA ASN A 14 -2.82 -13.83 -12.09
C ASN A 14 -1.47 -13.30 -12.58
N PHE A 15 -0.57 -13.01 -11.64
CA PHE A 15 0.77 -12.52 -11.95
C PHE A 15 1.59 -13.53 -12.77
N LYS A 16 1.41 -14.84 -12.55
CA LYS A 16 2.10 -15.88 -13.32
C LYS A 16 1.71 -15.84 -14.79
N ASP A 17 0.42 -15.79 -15.09
CA ASP A 17 -0.07 -15.70 -16.47
C ASP A 17 0.39 -14.39 -17.14
N TYR A 18 0.29 -13.27 -16.41
CA TYR A 18 0.81 -11.98 -16.88
C TYR A 18 2.30 -12.07 -17.25
N TYR A 19 3.12 -12.61 -16.35
CA TYR A 19 4.55 -12.68 -16.57
C TYR A 19 4.91 -13.61 -17.74
N THR A 20 4.39 -14.84 -17.74
CA THR A 20 4.81 -15.84 -18.72
C THR A 20 4.18 -15.63 -20.10
N LYS A 21 2.92 -15.20 -20.18
CA LYS A 21 2.21 -15.07 -21.46
C LYS A 21 2.31 -13.68 -22.05
N HIS A 22 2.43 -12.64 -21.22
CA HIS A 22 2.49 -11.27 -21.69
C HIS A 22 3.90 -10.70 -21.69
N VAL A 23 4.56 -10.65 -20.52
CA VAL A 23 5.87 -10.00 -20.38
C VAL A 23 6.95 -10.73 -21.18
N CYS A 24 7.05 -12.06 -21.03
CA CYS A 24 8.06 -12.84 -21.74
C CYS A 24 7.87 -12.86 -23.27
N ASN A 25 6.64 -12.70 -23.77
CA ASN A 25 6.37 -12.79 -25.20
C ASN A 25 6.37 -11.43 -25.90
N PHE A 26 5.70 -10.42 -25.32
CA PHE A 26 5.53 -9.12 -25.96
C PHE A 26 6.55 -8.08 -25.49
N PHE A 27 7.07 -8.21 -24.26
CA PHE A 27 7.96 -7.21 -23.66
C PHE A 27 9.42 -7.64 -23.56
N ALA A 28 9.80 -8.78 -24.14
CA ALA A 28 11.19 -9.23 -24.18
C ALA A 28 12.15 -8.17 -24.76
N LYS A 29 11.69 -7.38 -25.74
CA LYS A 29 12.47 -6.27 -26.31
C LYS A 29 12.79 -5.17 -25.30
N TYR A 30 11.87 -4.86 -24.39
CA TYR A 30 12.04 -3.83 -23.36
C TYR A 30 12.81 -4.34 -22.13
N PHE A 31 12.81 -5.66 -21.92
CA PHE A 31 13.46 -6.33 -20.82
C PHE A 31 14.34 -7.47 -21.36
N PRO A 32 15.52 -7.18 -21.95
CA PRO A 32 16.33 -8.19 -22.62
C PRO A 32 16.91 -9.25 -21.68
N GLN A 33 16.97 -8.99 -20.37
CA GLN A 33 17.46 -9.90 -19.34
C GLN A 33 16.33 -10.44 -18.46
N LEU A 34 15.21 -10.86 -19.07
CA LEU A 34 14.13 -11.50 -18.33
C LEU A 34 14.60 -12.82 -17.72
N VAL A 35 14.27 -13.02 -16.46
CA VAL A 35 14.57 -14.24 -15.71
C VAL A 35 13.37 -15.19 -15.75
N SER A 36 13.58 -16.45 -15.34
CA SER A 36 12.47 -17.39 -15.15
C SER A 36 11.46 -16.84 -14.14
N TYR A 37 10.19 -17.27 -14.25
CA TYR A 37 9.13 -16.81 -13.34
C TYR A 37 9.50 -17.01 -11.85
N ASN A 38 10.04 -18.17 -11.49
CA ASN A 38 10.43 -18.45 -10.11
C ASN A 38 11.51 -17.48 -9.62
N ARG A 39 12.53 -17.24 -10.45
CA ARG A 39 13.59 -16.28 -10.14
C ARG A 39 13.05 -14.86 -10.05
N PHE A 40 12.07 -14.50 -10.87
CA PHE A 40 11.41 -13.19 -10.79
C PHE A 40 10.70 -13.02 -9.44
N VAL A 41 9.94 -14.01 -8.97
CA VAL A 41 9.23 -13.95 -7.68
C VAL A 41 10.20 -13.80 -6.51
N GLU A 42 11.36 -14.46 -6.56
CA GLU A 42 12.42 -14.26 -5.56
C GLU A 42 12.93 -12.81 -5.57
N LEU A 43 13.22 -12.27 -6.75
CA LEU A 43 13.70 -10.90 -6.94
C LEU A 43 12.63 -9.85 -6.64
N GLN A 44 11.34 -10.17 -6.77
CA GLN A 44 10.25 -9.22 -6.57
C GLN A 44 10.30 -8.54 -5.20
N LYS A 45 10.82 -9.25 -4.17
CA LYS A 45 11.01 -8.71 -2.83
C LYS A 45 11.96 -7.51 -2.78
N SER A 46 12.97 -7.45 -3.67
CA SER A 46 13.90 -6.32 -3.73
C SER A 46 13.26 -5.04 -4.27
N ALA A 47 12.08 -5.14 -4.89
CA ALA A 47 11.37 -3.98 -5.40
C ALA A 47 10.74 -3.11 -4.29
N LEU A 48 10.62 -3.62 -3.07
CA LEU A 48 10.02 -2.89 -1.95
C LEU A 48 10.78 -1.60 -1.63
N ILE A 49 12.11 -1.67 -1.49
CA ILE A 49 12.94 -0.51 -1.15
C ILE A 49 12.84 0.58 -2.23
N PRO A 50 13.01 0.29 -3.54
CA PRO A 50 12.77 1.26 -4.60
C PRO A 50 11.36 1.85 -4.62
N LEU A 51 10.33 1.05 -4.31
CA LEU A 51 8.95 1.55 -4.22
C LEU A 51 8.76 2.52 -3.05
N CYS A 52 9.28 2.18 -1.87
CA CYS A 52 9.25 3.08 -0.71
C CYS A 52 9.99 4.39 -0.99
N TRP A 53 11.15 4.32 -1.64
CA TRP A 53 11.92 5.48 -2.07
C TRP A 53 11.16 6.33 -3.09
N TYR A 54 10.60 5.70 -4.13
CA TYR A 54 9.77 6.37 -5.11
C TYR A 54 8.59 7.08 -4.45
N LEU A 55 7.86 6.42 -3.54
CA LEU A 55 6.76 7.03 -2.82
C LEU A 55 7.21 8.23 -1.98
N HIS A 56 8.38 8.16 -1.33
CA HIS A 56 8.95 9.29 -0.60
C HIS A 56 9.28 10.48 -1.51
N LEU A 57 9.83 10.23 -2.69
CA LEU A 57 10.16 11.27 -3.67
C LEU A 57 8.92 11.91 -4.31
N ARG A 58 7.79 11.20 -4.33
CA ARG A 58 6.53 11.68 -4.92
C ARG A 58 5.60 12.34 -3.91
N ARG A 59 6.10 12.67 -2.71
CA ARG A 59 5.32 13.40 -1.71
C ARG A 59 5.02 14.82 -2.19
N GLY A 60 3.77 15.23 -2.05
CA GLY A 60 3.33 16.59 -2.34
C GLY A 60 3.63 17.55 -1.19
N HIS A 61 3.32 18.83 -1.42
CA HIS A 61 3.41 19.86 -0.38
C HIS A 61 2.06 20.07 0.31
N SER A 62 2.11 20.39 1.60
CA SER A 62 0.93 20.85 2.35
C SER A 62 0.56 22.26 1.90
N THR A 63 -0.68 22.41 1.45
CA THR A 63 -1.29 23.62 0.86
C THR A 63 -2.27 24.30 1.83
N GLY A 64 -2.40 23.77 3.05
CA GLY A 64 -3.22 24.32 4.13
C GLY A 64 -4.53 23.56 4.39
N ILE A 65 -4.94 22.67 3.47
CA ILE A 65 -6.08 21.77 3.64
C ILE A 65 -5.61 20.34 3.38
N ASN A 66 -5.75 19.50 4.40
CA ASN A 66 -5.32 18.11 4.33
C ASN A 66 -6.47 17.18 4.70
N PHE A 67 -6.60 16.09 3.95
CA PHE A 67 -7.56 15.02 4.19
C PHE A 67 -6.83 13.82 4.78
N ILE A 68 -7.39 13.26 5.85
CA ILE A 68 -6.91 12.02 6.45
C ILE A 68 -7.95 10.94 6.19
N ASP A 69 -7.49 9.81 5.67
CA ASP A 69 -8.29 8.59 5.55
C ASP A 69 -7.47 7.35 5.90
N ALA A 70 -8.16 6.30 6.34
CA ALA A 70 -7.56 5.01 6.66
C ALA A 70 -8.23 3.90 5.85
N THR A 71 -7.50 3.31 4.90
CA THR A 71 -7.98 2.20 4.09
C THR A 71 -7.61 0.85 4.73
N SER A 72 -8.57 -0.08 4.78
CA SER A 72 -8.34 -1.44 5.28
C SER A 72 -7.55 -2.27 4.26
N LEU A 73 -6.42 -2.84 4.67
CA LEU A 73 -5.58 -3.74 3.88
C LEU A 73 -5.73 -5.18 4.37
N GLU A 74 -6.69 -5.91 3.79
CA GLU A 74 -6.86 -7.33 4.07
C GLU A 74 -5.77 -8.16 3.38
N ILE A 75 -5.02 -8.93 4.17
CA ILE A 75 -3.92 -9.76 3.64
C ILE A 75 -4.36 -11.19 3.29
N CYS A 76 -5.46 -11.65 3.88
CA CYS A 76 -6.04 -12.96 3.59
C CYS A 76 -7.50 -13.03 4.06
N LEU A 77 -8.25 -13.94 3.46
CA LEU A 77 -9.62 -14.27 3.91
C LEU A 77 -9.64 -14.67 5.38
N ASN A 78 -10.67 -14.23 6.10
CA ASN A 78 -10.87 -14.49 7.54
C ASN A 78 -10.63 -15.95 7.98
N PRO A 79 -11.11 -17.00 7.27
CA PRO A 79 -10.85 -18.39 7.66
C PRO A 79 -9.37 -18.83 7.57
N ARG A 80 -8.52 -18.04 6.90
CA ARG A 80 -7.08 -18.31 6.74
C ARG A 80 -6.23 -17.51 7.72
N ALA A 81 -6.79 -16.52 8.42
CA ALA A 81 -6.08 -15.65 9.34
C ALA A 81 -5.25 -16.43 10.38
N LYS A 82 -5.86 -17.42 11.05
CA LYS A 82 -5.17 -18.26 12.06
C LYS A 82 -3.98 -19.07 11.50
N ARG A 83 -3.94 -19.30 10.18
CA ARG A 83 -2.88 -20.07 9.50
C ARG A 83 -1.84 -19.16 8.84
N ASN A 84 -2.02 -17.84 8.87
CA ASN A 84 -1.08 -16.90 8.28
C ASN A 84 0.22 -16.85 9.12
N ARG A 85 1.32 -17.31 8.51
CA ARG A 85 2.65 -17.27 9.13
C ARG A 85 3.50 -16.08 8.65
N VAL A 86 3.16 -15.51 7.50
CA VAL A 86 3.95 -14.46 6.83
C VAL A 86 3.92 -13.16 7.63
N PHE A 87 2.76 -12.80 8.17
CA PHE A 87 2.58 -11.56 8.94
C PHE A 87 2.28 -11.82 10.42
N LYS A 88 2.74 -12.96 10.94
CA LYS A 88 2.53 -13.32 12.35
C LYS A 88 3.18 -12.26 13.26
N GLY A 89 2.41 -11.69 14.18
CA GLY A 89 2.86 -10.63 15.09
C GLY A 89 2.94 -9.23 14.46
N LEU A 90 2.70 -9.10 13.15
CA LEU A 90 2.67 -7.82 12.45
C LEU A 90 1.24 -7.40 12.09
N ALA A 91 0.45 -8.33 11.54
CA ALA A 91 -0.95 -8.10 11.22
C ALA A 91 -1.85 -8.46 12.40
N ASN A 92 -3.03 -7.81 12.48
CA ASN A 92 -4.02 -8.11 13.51
C ASN A 92 -5.45 -8.05 12.94
N TRP A 93 -6.43 -8.41 13.77
CA TRP A 93 -7.85 -8.26 13.45
C TRP A 93 -8.30 -6.81 13.58
N GLY A 94 -8.97 -6.30 12.56
CA GLY A 94 -9.62 -4.99 12.59
C GLY A 94 -11.07 -5.10 12.12
N LYS A 95 -11.82 -4.03 12.35
CA LYS A 95 -13.21 -3.89 11.90
C LYS A 95 -13.31 -2.68 10.98
N SER A 96 -13.80 -2.89 9.76
CA SER A 96 -14.24 -1.81 8.86
C SER A 96 -15.73 -1.54 9.07
N SER A 97 -16.26 -0.51 8.39
CA SER A 97 -17.70 -0.24 8.28
C SER A 97 -18.50 -1.46 7.84
N VAL A 98 -17.90 -2.30 6.98
CA VAL A 98 -18.57 -3.44 6.34
C VAL A 98 -18.35 -4.77 7.06
N ARG A 99 -17.12 -5.06 7.54
CA ARG A 99 -16.81 -6.38 8.13
C ARG A 99 -15.56 -6.39 9.01
N TRP A 100 -15.42 -7.48 9.77
CA TRP A 100 -14.14 -7.87 10.35
C TRP A 100 -13.17 -8.36 9.27
N TYR A 101 -11.90 -8.01 9.40
CA TYR A 101 -10.82 -8.45 8.51
C TYR A 101 -9.52 -8.67 9.28
N PHE A 102 -8.63 -9.48 8.72
CA PHE A 102 -7.29 -9.68 9.26
C PHE A 102 -6.25 -9.02 8.35
N GLY A 103 -5.44 -8.12 8.90
CA GLY A 103 -4.43 -7.41 8.11
C GLY A 103 -3.94 -6.12 8.76
N PHE A 104 -3.86 -5.08 7.93
CA PHE A 104 -3.30 -3.77 8.26
C PHE A 104 -4.29 -2.65 7.95
N LYS A 105 -4.01 -1.44 8.45
CA LYS A 105 -4.60 -0.18 7.99
C LYS A 105 -3.52 0.64 7.30
N LEU A 106 -3.87 1.22 6.15
CA LEU A 106 -3.08 2.24 5.47
C LEU A 106 -3.69 3.59 5.77
N HIS A 107 -2.97 4.41 6.54
CA HIS A 107 -3.33 5.79 6.81
C HIS A 107 -2.69 6.68 5.76
N LEU A 108 -3.46 7.57 5.16
CA LEU A 108 -3.01 8.52 4.14
C LEU A 108 -3.36 9.94 4.58
N ILE A 109 -2.42 10.86 4.36
CA ILE A 109 -2.67 12.30 4.36
C ILE A 109 -2.51 12.77 2.94
N ILE A 110 -3.54 13.42 2.40
CA ILE A 110 -3.60 13.88 1.02
C ILE A 110 -4.00 15.36 1.02
N ASN A 111 -3.39 16.18 0.16
CA ASN A 111 -3.85 17.57 -0.03
C ASN A 111 -5.09 17.67 -0.94
N GLU A 112 -5.62 18.87 -1.13
CA GLU A 112 -6.77 19.10 -2.02
C GLU A 112 -6.52 18.79 -3.50
N LYS A 113 -5.25 18.62 -3.91
CA LYS A 113 -4.86 18.25 -5.27
C LYS A 113 -4.72 16.74 -5.47
N GLY A 114 -4.94 15.94 -4.42
CA GLY A 114 -4.78 14.49 -4.49
C GLY A 114 -3.33 14.02 -4.32
N GLU A 115 -2.41 14.89 -3.92
CA GLU A 115 -1.01 14.51 -3.70
C GLU A 115 -0.82 13.92 -2.30
N ILE A 116 -0.08 12.82 -2.20
CA ILE A 116 0.21 12.17 -0.93
C ILE A 116 1.20 13.03 -0.16
N ILE A 117 0.79 13.54 1.00
CA ILE A 117 1.66 14.28 1.91
C ILE A 117 2.40 13.32 2.81
N SER A 118 1.72 12.33 3.40
CA SER A 118 2.29 11.32 4.29
C SER A 118 1.48 10.04 4.23
N PHE A 119 2.11 8.91 4.56
CA PHE A 119 1.43 7.62 4.68
C PHE A 119 2.03 6.80 5.82
N MET A 120 1.21 5.93 6.41
CA MET A 120 1.64 5.01 7.46
C MET A 120 0.87 3.70 7.36
N ILE A 121 1.54 2.59 7.67
CA ILE A 121 0.91 1.27 7.77
C ILE A 121 0.92 0.84 9.23
N THR A 122 -0.24 0.48 9.76
CA THR A 122 -0.39 -0.03 11.13
C THR A 122 -1.10 -1.37 11.12
N PRO A 123 -0.99 -2.18 12.19
CA PRO A 123 -1.89 -3.31 12.39
C PRO A 123 -3.37 -2.87 12.37
N ALA A 124 -4.27 -3.75 11.93
CA ALA A 124 -5.67 -3.37 11.70
C ALA A 124 -6.47 -2.97 12.96
N ASN A 125 -5.99 -3.34 14.15
CA ASN A 125 -6.63 -2.99 15.42
C ASN A 125 -6.24 -1.61 15.96
N VAL A 126 -5.36 -0.88 15.28
CA VAL A 126 -4.95 0.48 15.69
C VAL A 126 -6.10 1.45 15.39
N ASP A 127 -6.48 2.22 16.41
CA ASP A 127 -7.53 3.25 16.33
C ASP A 127 -6.93 4.56 15.82
N ASP A 128 -7.55 5.15 14.80
CA ASP A 128 -7.09 6.36 14.12
C ASP A 128 -7.19 7.60 15.02
N ARG A 129 -7.93 7.48 16.14
CA ARG A 129 -8.09 8.50 17.18
C ARG A 129 -6.98 8.44 18.24
N ASN A 130 -6.13 7.41 18.25
CA ASN A 130 -5.12 7.28 19.28
C ASN A 130 -4.04 8.40 19.12
N PRO A 131 -3.89 9.28 20.13
CA PRO A 131 -3.02 10.44 20.03
C PRO A 131 -1.54 10.06 19.85
N ASP A 132 -1.06 8.97 20.46
CA ASP A 132 0.36 8.58 20.43
C ASP A 132 0.82 8.15 19.03
N PHE A 133 -0.07 7.52 18.26
CA PHE A 133 0.17 7.10 16.87
C PHE A 133 0.07 8.27 15.89
N SER A 134 -0.70 9.28 16.28
CA SER A 134 -1.03 10.41 15.44
C SER A 134 0.07 11.48 15.43
N GLN A 135 0.98 11.50 16.42
CA GLN A 135 1.85 12.65 16.60
C GLN A 135 2.83 12.84 15.44
N ASP A 136 3.60 11.83 15.04
CA ASP A 136 4.61 12.02 13.99
C ASP A 136 3.98 12.04 12.59
N PHE A 137 2.95 11.22 12.36
CA PHE A 137 2.14 11.21 11.14
C PHE A 137 1.39 12.54 10.91
N ARG A 138 0.77 13.11 11.96
CA ARG A 138 0.08 14.42 11.86
C ARG A 138 1.05 15.61 11.90
N LYS A 139 2.23 15.47 12.53
CA LYS A 139 3.27 16.51 12.49
C LYS A 139 3.77 16.74 11.06
N GLU A 140 3.89 15.68 10.24
CA GLU A 140 4.26 15.82 8.82
C GLU A 140 3.19 16.54 7.97
N GLY A 141 1.91 16.48 8.36
CA GLY A 141 0.83 17.30 7.76
C GLY A 141 0.90 18.80 8.16
N SER A 142 1.70 19.12 9.17
CA SER A 142 2.00 20.44 9.76
C SER A 142 0.88 21.16 10.53
N LYS A 143 1.33 21.87 11.57
CA LYS A 143 0.60 22.59 12.64
C LYS A 143 -0.37 23.70 12.18
N THR A 144 -0.27 24.11 10.91
CA THR A 144 -1.05 25.22 10.32
C THR A 144 -2.11 24.76 9.31
N ALA A 145 -2.08 23.51 8.86
CA ALA A 145 -3.07 23.00 7.92
C ALA A 145 -4.32 22.53 8.66
N ARG A 146 -5.50 22.86 8.13
CA ARG A 146 -6.76 22.31 8.61
C ARG A 146 -6.84 20.84 8.18
N MET A 147 -6.99 19.96 9.16
CA MET A 147 -7.10 18.52 8.97
C MET A 147 -8.58 18.14 8.94
N TYR A 148 -9.01 17.55 7.83
CA TYR A 148 -10.34 17.00 7.65
C TYR A 148 -10.25 15.48 7.66
N VAL A 149 -11.09 14.84 8.46
CA VAL A 149 -11.25 13.39 8.39
C VAL A 149 -12.22 13.12 7.25
N ALA A 150 -11.76 12.45 6.20
CA ALA A 150 -12.64 11.96 5.16
C ALA A 150 -13.49 10.84 5.77
N LYS A 151 -14.75 11.15 6.12
CA LYS A 151 -15.74 10.10 6.36
C LYS A 151 -16.27 9.69 5.00
N GLU A 152 -16.22 8.38 4.74
CA GLU A 152 -16.75 7.66 3.57
C GLU A 152 -17.87 8.45 2.84
N PHE A 153 -17.66 8.73 1.55
CA PHE A 153 -18.77 8.99 0.62
C PHE A 153 -19.59 7.71 0.42
#